data_AF-A0A561Q7T4-F1
#
_entry.id   AF-A0A561Q7T4-F1
#
_cell.length_a   1.000
_cell.length_b   1.000
_cell.length_c   1.000
_cell.angle_alpha   90.00
_cell.angle_beta   90.00
_cell.angle_gamma   90.00
#
_symmetry.space_group_name_H-M   'P 1'
#
loop_
_entity.id
_entity.type
_entity.pdbx_description
1 polymer ?
#
loop_
_entity_poly.entity_id
_entity_poly.type
_entity_poly.pdbx_seq_one_letter_code
_entity_poly.pdbx_strand_id
1 'polypeptide(L)'
;MFGFHIDPTFYMLLLVAWLVASAFNWYMIERVINKVGAKRPYFERVGIGFPFVQTGHPACPQELKDVYKVCMRWIYIPFGLLVALAIASG
;
A
#
# COMPACT_ATOMS: atom_id res chain seq x y z
N MET A 1 -29.89 -12.35 13.09
CA MET A 1 -28.42 -12.25 13.24
C MET A 1 -27.82 -13.12 12.14
N PHE A 2 -27.42 -12.52 11.01
CA PHE A 2 -26.74 -13.26 9.94
C PHE A 2 -25.27 -13.35 10.30
N GLY A 3 -24.89 -14.39 11.03
CA GLY A 3 -23.49 -14.73 11.24
C GLY A 3 -22.91 -15.22 9.93
N PHE A 4 -22.21 -14.35 9.20
CA PHE A 4 -21.36 -14.79 8.10
C PHE A 4 -20.18 -15.55 8.72
N HIS A 5 -20.28 -16.88 8.74
CA HIS A 5 -19.14 -17.72 9.11
C HIS A 5 -18.16 -17.69 7.93
N ILE A 6 -17.31 -16.67 7.90
CA ILE A 6 -16.25 -16.56 6.90
C ILE A 6 -15.18 -17.60 7.24
N ASP A 7 -14.89 -18.47 6.28
CA ASP A 7 -13.92 -19.55 6.44
C ASP A 7 -12.51 -18.98 6.74
N PRO A 8 -11.75 -19.54 7.70
CA PRO A 8 -10.38 -19.09 8.00
C PRO A 8 -9.45 -19.10 6.78
N THR A 9 -9.69 -19.96 5.79
CA THR A 9 -8.97 -20.00 4.51
C THR A 9 -9.22 -18.73 3.69
N PHE A 10 -10.41 -18.14 3.79
CA PHE A 10 -10.72 -16.87 3.10
C PHE A 10 -9.89 -15.72 3.69
N TYR A 11 -9.75 -15.65 5.01
CA TYR A 11 -8.87 -14.66 5.65
C TYR A 11 -7.39 -14.86 5.28
N MET A 12 -6.92 -16.11 5.21
CA MET A 12 -5.58 -16.45 4.71
C MET A 12 -5.36 -15.97 3.27
N LEU A 13 -6.31 -16.24 2.37
CA LEU A 13 -6.24 -15.82 0.97
C LEU A 13 -6.22 -14.29 0.84
N LEU A 14 -7.06 -13.60 1.63
CA LEU A 14 -7.08 -12.14 1.67
C LEU A 14 -5.76 -11.55 2.20
N LEU A 15 -5.19 -12.16 3.24
CA LEU A 15 -3.87 -11.76 3.76
C LEU A 15 -2.78 -11.94 2.71
N VAL A 16 -2.76 -13.08 2.03
CA VAL A 16 -1.79 -13.35 0.94
C VAL A 16 -1.97 -12.35 -0.21
N ALA A 17 -3.20 -12.09 -0.64
CA ALA A 17 -3.50 -11.10 -1.68
C ALA A 17 -3.02 -9.69 -1.28
N TRP A 18 -3.22 -9.31 -0.01
CA TRP A 18 -2.75 -8.04 0.53
C TRP A 18 -1.22 -7.94 0.56
N LEU A 19 -0.52 -9.02 0.96
CA LEU A 19 0.95 -9.08 0.94
C LEU A 19 1.50 -8.96 -0.48
N VAL A 20 0.92 -9.68 -1.45
CA VAL A 20 1.31 -9.62 -2.85
C VAL A 20 1.08 -8.21 -3.43
N ALA A 21 -0.07 -7.60 -3.15
CA ALA A 21 -0.35 -6.23 -3.59
C ALA A 21 0.63 -5.23 -2.98
N SER A 22 0.96 -5.37 -1.70
CA SER A 22 1.94 -4.53 -1.00
C SER A 22 3.34 -4.66 -1.59
N ALA A 23 3.78 -5.89 -1.89
CA ALA A 23 5.07 -6.16 -2.52
C ALA A 23 5.15 -5.59 -3.95
N PHE A 24 4.08 -5.75 -4.74
CA PHE A 24 3.99 -5.18 -6.08
C PHE A 24 4.03 -3.64 -6.05
N ASN A 25 3.28 -3.02 -5.15
CA ASN A 25 3.27 -1.58 -4.97
C ASN A 25 4.63 -1.03 -4.53
N TRP A 26 5.31 -1.74 -3.62
CA TRP A 26 6.69 -1.41 -3.24
C TRP A 26 7.59 -1.41 -4.48
N TYR A 27 7.60 -2.51 -5.25
CA TYR A 27 8.42 -2.64 -6.44
C TYR A 27 8.18 -1.50 -7.45
N MET A 28 6.92 -1.12 -7.69
CA MET A 28 6.57 -0.02 -8.58
C MET A 28 7.12 1.32 -8.10
N ILE A 29 7.01 1.61 -6.81
CA ILE A 29 7.53 2.85 -6.23
C ILE A 29 9.06 2.90 -6.31
N GLU A 30 9.77 1.81 -5.96
CA GLU A 30 11.23 1.71 -6.06
C GLU A 30 11.73 1.90 -7.50
N ARG A 31 11.03 1.30 -8.48
CA ARG A 31 11.37 1.46 -9.89
C ARG A 31 11.34 2.92 -10.32
N VAL A 32 10.33 3.67 -9.87
CA VAL A 32 10.20 5.09 -10.20
C VAL A 32 11.22 5.93 -9.44
N ILE A 33 11.47 5.66 -8.16
CA ILE A 33 12.55 6.29 -7.37
C ILE A 33 13.88 6.19 -8.10
N ASN A 34 14.23 4.99 -8.59
CA ASN A 34 15.47 4.75 -9.33
C ASN A 34 15.48 5.47 -10.68
N LYS A 35 14.35 5.46 -11.41
CA LYS A 35 14.22 6.13 -12.72
C LYS A 35 14.38 7.65 -12.62
N VAL A 36 13.77 8.28 -11.61
CA VAL A 36 13.79 9.75 -11.45
C VAL A 36 14.98 10.25 -10.64
N GLY A 37 15.84 9.35 -10.15
CA GLY A 37 16.96 9.69 -9.26
C GLY A 37 16.50 10.37 -7.98
N ALA A 38 15.39 9.90 -7.40
CA ALA A 38 14.76 10.53 -6.24
C ALA A 38 15.73 10.65 -5.06
N LYS A 39 15.83 11.84 -4.48
CA LYS A 39 16.73 12.13 -3.35
C LYS A 39 15.98 12.15 -2.02
N ARG A 40 16.73 11.92 -0.93
CA ARG A 40 16.23 11.89 0.46
C ARG A 40 15.27 13.00 0.92
N PRO A 41 15.33 14.28 0.48
CA PRO A 41 14.42 15.31 1.03
C PRO A 41 12.93 15.05 0.80
N TYR A 42 12.54 14.17 -0.13
CA TYR A 42 11.14 13.81 -0.37
C TYR A 42 10.92 12.30 -0.45
N PHE A 43 11.93 11.52 -0.08
CA PHE A 43 11.92 10.06 -0.08
C PHE A 43 12.60 9.55 1.19
N GLU A 44 11.86 8.79 1.98
CA GLU A 44 12.32 8.14 3.19
C GLU A 44 11.94 6.66 3.16
N ARG A 45 12.66 5.81 3.89
CA ARG A 45 12.26 4.41 4.07
C ARG A 45 11.72 4.25 5.48
N VAL A 46 10.50 3.71 5.61
CA VAL A 46 9.79 3.55 6.89
C VAL A 46 9.55 2.08 7.22
N GLY A 47 9.46 1.75 8.50
CA GLY A 47 9.20 0.39 8.98
C GLY A 47 10.23 -0.62 8.45
N ILE A 48 9.76 -1.66 7.77
CA ILE A 48 10.58 -2.72 7.16
C ILE A 48 11.38 -2.28 5.92
N GLY A 49 11.48 -0.97 5.65
CA GLY A 49 12.19 -0.42 4.48
C GLY A 49 11.26 0.07 3.36
N PHE A 50 9.96 0.13 3.64
CA PHE A 50 8.93 0.51 2.68
C PHE A 50 9.12 1.98 2.26
N PRO A 51 9.06 2.30 0.95
CA PRO A 51 9.30 3.64 0.47
C PRO A 51 8.16 4.56 0.90
N PHE A 52 8.48 5.63 1.62
CA PHE A 52 7.61 6.74 1.94
C PHE A 52 8.00 7.95 1.10
N VAL A 53 7.05 8.46 0.32
CA VAL A 53 7.27 9.63 -0.54
C VAL A 53 6.50 10.81 0.03
N GLN A 54 7.21 11.90 0.31
CA GLN A 54 6.57 13.16 0.69
C GLN A 54 6.00 13.83 -0.56
N THR A 55 4.75 13.49 -0.91
CA THR A 55 4.09 14.02 -2.11
C THR A 55 3.80 15.53 -2.04
N GLY A 56 3.85 16.13 -0.85
CA GLY A 56 3.69 17.58 -0.66
C GLY A 56 4.96 18.39 -0.94
N HIS A 57 6.11 17.74 -1.09
CA HIS A 57 7.38 18.46 -1.31
C HIS A 57 7.41 19.08 -2.72
N PRO A 58 7.78 20.37 -2.88
CA PRO A 58 7.77 21.07 -4.16
C PRO A 58 8.74 20.46 -5.17
N ALA A 59 9.92 20.01 -4.73
CA ALA A 59 10.92 19.37 -5.57
C ALA A 59 10.68 17.87 -5.85
N CYS A 60 9.58 17.29 -5.37
CA CYS A 60 9.28 15.88 -5.62
C CYS A 60 8.74 15.70 -7.06
N PRO A 61 9.34 14.80 -7.88
CA PRO A 61 8.91 14.56 -9.26
C PRO A 61 7.44 14.18 -9.34
N GLN A 62 6.71 14.79 -10.29
CA GLN A 62 5.28 14.54 -10.45
C GLN A 62 4.97 13.07 -10.73
N GLU A 63 5.78 12.40 -11.55
CA GLU A 63 5.66 10.96 -11.84
C GLU A 63 5.70 10.11 -10.57
N LEU A 64 6.62 10.42 -9.64
CA LEU A 64 6.72 9.72 -8.36
C LEU A 64 5.51 9.98 -7.46
N LYS A 65 4.98 11.21 -7.46
CA LYS A 65 3.77 11.56 -6.70
C LYS A 65 2.55 10.75 -7.18
N ASP A 66 2.38 10.68 -8.50
CA ASP A 66 1.21 10.04 -9.09
C ASP A 66 1.25 8.53 -8.87
N VAL A 67 2.39 7.89 -9.11
CA VAL A 67 2.58 6.45 -8.85
C VAL A 67 2.41 6.14 -7.37
N TYR A 68 3.02 6.93 -6.48
CA TYR A 68 2.89 6.73 -5.04
C TYR A 68 1.43 6.82 -4.58
N LYS A 69 0.68 7.84 -5.02
CA LYS A 69 -0.74 8.00 -4.64
C LYS A 69 -1.59 6.83 -5.13
N VAL A 70 -1.38 6.38 -6.36
CA VAL A 70 -2.10 5.22 -6.90
C VAL A 70 -1.78 3.97 -6.08
N CYS A 71 -0.50 3.66 -5.86
CA CYS A 71 -0.06 2.53 -5.07
C CYS A 71 -0.63 2.56 -3.64
N MET A 72 -0.58 3.70 -2.95
CA MET A 72 -1.14 3.84 -1.60
C MET A 72 -2.66 3.65 -1.57
N ARG A 73 -3.38 4.18 -2.57
CA ARG A 73 -4.84 4.00 -2.67
C ARG A 73 -5.21 2.51 -2.76
N TRP A 74 -4.43 1.73 -3.50
CA TRP A 74 -4.61 0.28 -3.62
C TRP A 74 -4.19 -0.52 -2.38
N ILE A 75 -3.42 0.05 -1.46
CA ILE A 75 -3.09 -0.61 -0.18
C ILE A 75 -4.15 -0.28 0.87
N TYR A 76 -4.48 1.00 1.03
CA TYR A 76 -5.31 1.46 2.15
C TYR A 76 -6.81 1.21 1.96
N ILE A 77 -7.35 1.33 0.75
CA ILE A 77 -8.78 1.10 0.51
C ILE A 77 -9.17 -0.37 0.76
N PRO A 78 -8.53 -1.38 0.15
CA PRO A 78 -8.88 -2.77 0.41
C PRO A 78 -8.52 -3.19 1.84
N PHE A 79 -7.46 -2.64 2.44
CA PHE A 79 -7.18 -2.88 3.86
C PHE A 79 -8.27 -2.33 4.78
N GLY A 80 -8.77 -1.11 4.52
CA GLY A 80 -9.90 -0.54 5.26
C GLY A 80 -11.17 -1.38 5.10
N LEU A 81 -11.44 -1.89 3.90
CA LEU A 81 -12.57 -2.79 3.64
C LEU A 81 -12.40 -4.13 4.40
N LEU A 82 -11.19 -4.69 4.42
CA LEU A 82 -10.87 -5.91 5.17
C LEU A 82 -11.09 -5.74 6.67
N VAL A 83 -10.62 -4.63 7.24
CA VAL A 83 -10.83 -4.32 8.66
C VAL A 83 -12.31 -4.12 8.96
N ALA A 84 -13.04 -3.40 8.11
CA ALA A 84 -14.48 -3.20 8.28
C ALA A 84 -15.26 -4.53 8.24
N LEU A 85 -14.91 -5.43 7.32
CA LEU A 85 -15.51 -6.78 7.23
C LEU A 85 -15.16 -7.64 8.45
N ALA A 86 -13.92 -7.54 8.96
CA ALA A 86 -13.52 -8.24 10.17
C ALA A 86 -14.28 -7.75 11.41
N ILE A 87 -14.47 -6.43 11.56
CA ILE A 87 -15.25 -5.84 12.66
C ILE A 87 -16.73 -6.22 12.55
N ALA A 88 -17.30 -6.25 11.35
CA ALA A 88 -18.70 -6.60 11.14
C ALA A 88 -19.01 -8.10 11.33
N SER A 89 -17.99 -8.96 11.38
CA SER A 89 -18.12 -10.41 11.55
C SER A 89 -17.79 -10.92 12.96
N GLY A 90 -17.26 -10.06 13.84
CA GLY A 90 -17.02 -10.35 15.26
C GLY A 90 -18.08 -9.77 16.17
#